data_AF-A0A935MLM1-F1
#
_entry.id   AF-A0A935MLM1-F1
#
_cell.length_a   1.000
_cell.length_b   1.000
_cell.length_c   1.000
_cell.angle_alpha   90.00
_cell.angle_beta   90.00
_cell.angle_gamma   90.00
#
_symmetry.space_group_name_H-M   'P 1'
#
loop_
_entity.id
_entity.type
_entity.pdbx_description
1 polymer ?
#
loop_
_entity_poly.entity_id
_entity_poly.type
_entity_poly.pdbx_seq_one_letter_code
_entity_poly.pdbx_strand_id
1 'polypeptide(L)'
;MNISELLSNLESECDTLGITLYEHSYSYQAFGSWSVVARKPHHRMQFSWDGRESYLSIAESEFTNSSSIPEWQPVLPSISGTQTSADEILSFISKLLREQYAT
;
A
#
# COMPACT_ATOMS: atom_id res chain seq x y z
N MET A 1 -1.69 15.14 -5.52
CA MET A 1 -0.90 14.25 -4.63
C MET A 1 0.54 14.23 -5.15
N ASN A 2 1.52 14.47 -4.28
CA ASN A 2 2.93 14.32 -4.63
C ASN A 2 3.37 12.88 -4.30
N ILE A 3 3.52 12.04 -5.33
CA ILE A 3 3.81 10.62 -5.12
C ILE A 3 5.17 10.37 -4.47
N SER A 4 6.19 11.19 -4.78
CA SER A 4 7.52 10.98 -4.20
C SER A 4 7.50 11.21 -2.69
N GLU A 5 6.75 12.21 -2.23
CA GLU A 5 6.57 12.50 -0.81
C GLU A 5 5.79 11.40 -0.09
N LEU A 6 4.72 10.89 -0.71
CA LEU A 6 3.99 9.73 -0.18
C LEU A 6 4.90 8.51 -0.03
N LEU A 7 5.70 8.20 -1.04
CA LEU A 7 6.62 7.06 -1.02
C LEU A 7 7.69 7.21 0.06
N SER A 8 8.31 8.39 0.18
CA SER A 8 9.29 8.65 1.23
C SER A 8 8.71 8.52 2.64
N ASN A 9 7.48 9.00 2.85
CA ASN A 9 6.80 8.87 4.13
C ASN A 9 6.44 7.41 4.44
N LEU A 10 5.96 6.65 3.45
CA LEU A 10 5.66 5.23 3.60
C LEU A 10 6.91 4.40 3.88
N GLU A 11 8.03 4.70 3.21
CA GLU A 11 9.31 4.05 3.44
C GLU A 11 9.77 4.27 4.89
N SER A 12 9.72 5.52 5.36
CA SER A 12 10.07 5.84 6.75
C SER A 12 9.19 5.09 7.76
N GLU A 13 7.87 4.96 7.52
CA GLU A 13 6.98 4.21 8.40
C GLU A 13 7.26 2.71 8.36
N CYS A 14 7.47 2.15 7.17
CA CYS A 14 7.82 0.72 7.01
C CYS A 14 9.11 0.36 7.76
N ASP A 15 10.13 1.23 7.69
CA ASP A 15 11.39 1.05 8.41
C ASP A 15 11.18 0.96 9.92
N THR A 16 10.28 1.78 10.49
CA THR A 16 9.97 1.71 11.93
C THR A 16 9.30 0.40 12.35
N LEU A 17 8.65 -0.30 11.43
CA LEU A 17 7.91 -1.54 11.67
C LEU A 17 8.69 -2.80 11.27
N GLY A 18 9.91 -2.64 10.75
CA GLY A 18 10.70 -3.74 10.19
C GLY A 18 10.06 -4.37 8.95
N ILE A 19 9.41 -3.55 8.14
CA ILE A 19 8.75 -3.92 6.88
C ILE A 19 9.57 -3.34 5.73
N THR A 20 9.67 -4.05 4.61
CA THR A 20 10.31 -3.52 3.40
C THR A 20 9.26 -3.03 2.42
N LEU A 21 9.39 -1.79 1.94
CA LEU A 21 8.67 -1.33 0.75
C LEU A 21 9.30 -1.98 -0.49
N TYR A 22 8.64 -3.01 -1.00
CA TYR A 22 9.21 -3.96 -1.95
C TYR A 22 9.08 -3.51 -3.40
N GLU A 23 7.90 -3.04 -3.79
CA GLU A 23 7.60 -2.58 -5.15
C GLU A 23 6.72 -1.34 -5.09
N HIS A 24 6.88 -0.44 -6.07
CA HIS A 24 5.96 0.67 -6.28
C HIS A 24 5.78 0.93 -7.77
N SER A 25 4.60 1.40 -8.16
CA SER A 25 4.28 1.81 -9.52
C SER A 25 3.43 3.08 -9.51
N TYR A 26 3.65 3.96 -10.49
CA TYR A 26 2.87 5.19 -10.65
C TYR A 26 2.54 5.40 -12.13
N SER A 27 1.28 5.70 -12.44
CA SER A 27 0.80 5.91 -13.80
C SER A 27 0.22 7.31 -13.99
N TYR A 28 0.99 8.16 -14.68
CA TYR A 28 0.55 9.50 -15.09
C TYR A 28 -0.64 9.45 -16.06
N GLN A 29 -0.73 8.39 -16.88
CA GLN A 29 -1.80 8.23 -17.87
C GLN A 29 -3.10 7.66 -17.29
N ALA A 30 -3.05 7.16 -16.05
CA ALA A 30 -4.21 6.63 -15.34
C ALA A 30 -4.61 7.56 -14.19
N PHE A 31 -4.74 8.86 -14.44
CA PHE A 31 -5.24 9.84 -13.46
C PHE A 31 -4.41 9.90 -12.15
N GLY A 32 -3.12 9.54 -12.21
CA GLY A 32 -2.26 9.47 -11.04
C GLY A 32 -2.49 8.24 -10.15
N SER A 33 -3.05 7.16 -10.71
CA SER A 33 -3.11 5.87 -10.05
C SER A 33 -1.73 5.35 -9.68
N TRP A 34 -1.64 4.65 -8.56
CA TRP A 34 -0.41 4.08 -8.07
C TRP A 34 -0.65 2.80 -7.29
N SER A 35 0.40 2.00 -7.15
CA SER A 35 0.40 0.87 -6.24
C SER A 35 1.72 0.79 -5.50
N VAL A 36 1.67 0.32 -4.26
CA VAL A 36 2.86 0.02 -3.44
C VAL A 36 2.67 -1.33 -2.78
N VAL A 37 3.76 -2.07 -2.62
CA VAL A 37 3.79 -3.38 -1.97
C VAL A 37 4.69 -3.31 -0.75
N ALA A 38 4.11 -3.47 0.43
CA ALA A 38 4.81 -3.69 1.68
C ALA A 38 5.05 -5.19 1.88
N ARG A 39 6.20 -5.56 2.43
CA ARG A 39 6.60 -6.97 2.59
C ARG A 39 7.20 -7.25 3.96
N LYS A 40 6.73 -8.33 4.59
CA LYS A 40 7.44 -9.10 5.62
C LYS A 40 7.81 -10.49 5.09
N PRO A 41 8.61 -11.29 5.83
CA PRO A 41 8.80 -12.69 5.49
C PRO A 41 7.43 -13.39 5.33
N HIS A 42 7.26 -14.10 4.21
CA HIS A 42 6.06 -14.88 3.87
C HIS A 42 4.74 -14.12 3.71
N HIS A 43 4.72 -12.78 3.83
CA HIS A 43 3.50 -11.98 3.70
C HIS A 43 3.75 -10.66 2.97
N ARG A 44 2.85 -10.31 2.04
CA ARG A 44 2.86 -9.05 1.28
C ARG A 44 1.50 -8.38 1.43
N MET A 45 1.53 -7.05 1.51
CA MET A 45 0.34 -6.21 1.39
C MET A 45 0.52 -5.23 0.25
N GLN A 46 -0.45 -5.18 -0.64
CA GLN A 46 -0.52 -4.23 -1.74
C GLN A 46 -1.58 -3.18 -1.43
N PHE A 47 -1.20 -1.92 -1.60
CA PHE A 47 -2.09 -0.78 -1.56
C PHE A 47 -2.15 -0.17 -2.95
N SER A 48 -3.35 -0.04 -3.51
CA SER A 48 -3.55 0.45 -4.87
C SER A 48 -4.56 1.58 -4.88
N TRP A 49 -4.12 2.77 -5.30
CA TRP A 49 -4.95 3.94 -5.51
C TRP A 49 -5.39 4.03 -6.96
N ASP A 50 -6.70 4.03 -7.17
CA ASP A 50 -7.32 4.42 -8.44
C ASP A 50 -7.55 5.94 -8.43
N GLY A 51 -6.73 6.66 -9.20
CA GLY A 51 -6.81 8.11 -9.33
C GLY A 51 -8.06 8.60 -10.08
N ARG A 52 -8.74 7.73 -10.82
CA ARG A 52 -9.98 8.07 -11.53
C ARG A 52 -11.17 8.01 -10.59
N GLU A 53 -11.28 6.92 -9.82
CA GLU A 53 -12.40 6.68 -8.91
C GLU A 53 -12.16 7.24 -7.51
N SER A 54 -10.94 7.72 -7.23
CA SER A 54 -10.51 8.11 -5.89
C SER A 54 -10.76 7.01 -4.86
N TYR A 55 -10.22 5.83 -5.19
CA TYR A 55 -10.45 4.59 -4.46
C TYR A 55 -9.13 3.92 -4.07
N LEU A 56 -8.95 3.63 -2.79
CA LEU A 56 -7.84 2.85 -2.27
C LEU A 56 -8.31 1.41 -2.01
N SER A 57 -7.74 0.47 -2.74
CA SER A 57 -7.89 -0.96 -2.48
C SER A 57 -6.68 -1.53 -1.76
N ILE A 58 -6.93 -2.53 -0.93
CA ILE A 58 -5.91 -3.29 -0.21
C ILE A 58 -6.06 -4.75 -0.61
N ALA A 59 -4.95 -5.41 -0.87
CA ALA A 59 -4.90 -6.84 -1.03
C ALA A 59 -3.68 -7.41 -0.30
N GLU A 60 -3.78 -8.66 0.15
CA GLU A 60 -2.65 -9.36 0.75
C GLU A 60 -2.34 -10.64 0.01
N SER A 61 -1.13 -11.15 0.22
CA SER A 61 -0.68 -12.41 -0.34
C SER A 61 0.28 -13.10 0.62
N GLU A 62 -0.05 -14.33 0.98
CA GLU A 62 0.87 -15.22 1.69
C GLU A 62 1.68 -16.05 0.70
N PHE A 63 2.97 -16.26 1.00
CA PHE A 63 3.82 -17.07 0.14
C PHE A 63 4.82 -17.91 0.94
N THR A 64 4.95 -19.18 0.54
CA THR A 64 5.95 -20.09 1.09
C THR A 64 7.35 -19.81 0.55
N ASN A 65 7.46 -19.30 -0.68
CA ASN A 65 8.72 -18.96 -1.31
C ASN A 65 8.64 -17.61 -2.04
N SER A 66 9.73 -16.85 -2.01
CA SER A 66 9.84 -15.51 -2.60
C SER A 66 9.56 -15.45 -4.10
N SER A 67 9.76 -16.56 -4.82
CA SER A 67 9.54 -16.71 -6.26
C SER A 67 8.09 -17.08 -6.64
N SER A 68 7.22 -17.35 -5.67
CA SER A 68 5.83 -17.69 -5.96
C SER A 68 5.10 -16.50 -6.57
N ILE A 69 4.24 -16.77 -7.55
CA ILE A 69 3.32 -15.77 -8.09
C ILE A 69 2.38 -15.37 -6.94
N PRO A 70 2.28 -14.07 -6.60
CA PRO A 70 1.41 -13.64 -5.52
C PRO A 70 -0.05 -13.85 -5.92
N GLU A 71 -0.77 -14.63 -5.11
CA GLU A 71 -2.23 -14.69 -5.14
C GLU A 71 -2.76 -13.60 -4.23
N TRP A 72 -3.34 -12.55 -4.82
CA TRP A 72 -3.84 -11.39 -4.10
C TRP A 72 -5.27 -11.63 -3.61
N GLN A 73 -5.46 -11.57 -2.29
CA GLN A 73 -6.78 -11.63 -1.66
C GLN A 73 -7.18 -10.23 -1.19
N PRO A 74 -8.35 -9.71 -1.59
CA PRO A 74 -8.81 -8.40 -1.14
C PRO A 74 -8.96 -8.35 0.38
N VAL A 75 -8.45 -7.29 1.00
CA VAL A 75 -8.55 -7.03 2.45
C VAL A 75 -9.45 -5.84 2.69
N LEU A 76 -10.35 -5.97 3.67
CA LEU A 76 -11.15 -4.86 4.17
C LEU A 76 -10.45 -4.20 5.37
N PRO A 77 -10.61 -2.88 5.56
CA PRO A 77 -11.45 -1.98 4.78
C PRO A 77 -10.76 -1.43 3.51
N SER A 78 -11.54 -1.14 2.48
CA SER A 78 -11.12 -0.26 1.38
C SER A 78 -11.64 1.16 1.62
N ILE A 79 -10.93 2.17 1.11
CA ILE A 79 -11.36 3.57 1.21
C ILE A 79 -11.89 4.01 -0.15
N SER A 80 -13.10 4.57 -0.18
CA SER A 80 -13.64 5.27 -1.35
C SER A 80 -14.00 6.70 -0.96
N GLY A 81 -13.58 7.68 -1.78
CA GLY A 81 -13.95 9.07 -1.53
C GLY A 81 -13.20 10.08 -2.38
N THR A 82 -13.96 10.98 -3.01
CA THR A 82 -13.48 12.07 -3.89
C THR A 82 -12.67 13.17 -3.19
N GLN A 83 -12.50 13.08 -1.86
CA GLN A 83 -11.80 14.09 -1.04
C GLN A 83 -10.71 13.50 -0.14
N THR A 84 -10.21 12.29 -0.45
CA THR A 84 -9.15 11.70 0.36
C THR A 84 -7.83 12.42 0.09
N SER A 85 -7.34 13.19 1.06
CA SER A 85 -6.04 13.86 1.00
C SER A 85 -4.89 12.84 1.06
N ALA A 86 -3.69 13.25 0.63
CA ALA A 86 -2.51 12.39 0.72
C ALA A 86 -2.20 11.99 2.19
N ASP A 87 -2.44 12.91 3.12
CA ASP A 87 -2.24 12.69 4.56
C ASP A 87 -3.23 11.68 5.13
N GLU A 88 -4.49 11.70 4.69
CA GLU A 88 -5.49 10.70 5.10
C GLU A 88 -5.14 9.31 4.57
N ILE A 89 -4.68 9.21 3.33
CA ILE A 89 -4.25 7.93 2.75
C ILE A 89 -3.03 7.40 3.50
N LEU A 90 -2.03 8.25 3.74
CA LEU A 90 -0.84 7.87 4.49
C LEU A 90 -1.20 7.42 5.91
N SER A 91 -1.99 8.22 6.63
CA SER A 91 -2.45 7.91 7.99
C SER A 91 -3.18 6.57 8.06
N PHE A 92 -4.04 6.30 7.07
CA PHE A 92 -4.75 5.04 6.98
C PHE A 92 -3.82 3.86 6.72
N ILE A 93 -2.92 3.96 5.74
CA ILE A 93 -1.96 2.89 5.42
C ILE A 93 -1.07 2.62 6.63
N SER A 94 -0.51 3.66 7.26
CA SER A 94 0.34 3.52 8.44
C SER A 94 -0.40 2.87 9.60
N LYS A 95 -1.67 3.24 9.84
CA LYS A 95 -2.51 2.59 10.85
C LYS A 95 -2.68 1.10 10.55
N LEU A 96 -3.00 0.75 9.31
CA LEU A 96 -3.25 -0.64 8.92
C LEU A 96 -1.97 -1.49 8.98
N LEU A 97 -0.84 -0.95 8.55
CA LEU A 97 0.47 -1.61 8.70
C LEU A 97 0.80 -1.84 10.18
N ARG A 98 0.52 -0.87 11.06
CA ARG A 98 0.68 -1.05 12.51
C ARG A 98 -0.24 -2.15 13.05
N GLU A 99 -1.51 -2.17 12.67
CA GLU A 99 -2.46 -3.20 13.13
C GLU A 99 -2.07 -4.61 12.66
N GLN A 100 -1.56 -4.74 11.44
CA GLN A 100 -1.17 -6.04 10.87
C GLN A 100 0.20 -6.53 11.34
N TYR A 101 1.11 -5.61 11.67
CA TYR A 101 2.51 -5.95 11.91
C TYR A 101 3.07 -5.54 13.28
N ALA A 102 2.30 -4.84 14.13
CA ALA A 102 2.65 -4.65 15.54
C ALA A 102 2.56 -6.00 16.24
N THR A 103 3.72 -6.57 16.54
CA THR A 103 3.88 -7.77 17.38
C THR A 103 4.47 -7.35 18.71
#